data_AF-A0A9D1TK79-F1
#
_entry.id   AF-A0A9D1TK79-F1
#
_cell.length_a   1.000
_cell.length_b   1.000
_cell.length_c   1.000
_cell.angle_alpha   90.00
_cell.angle_beta   90.00
_cell.angle_gamma   90.00
#
_symmetry.space_group_name_H-M   'P 1'
#
loop_
_entity.id
_entity.type
_entity.pdbx_description
1 polymer ?
#
loop_
_entity_poly.entity_id
_entity_poly.type
_entity_poly.pdbx_seq_one_letter_code
_entity_poly.pdbx_strand_id
1 'polypeptide(L)'
;MSMWFFANAFVFIFALWKVFSSSLGIHIILGGFGATFILYNWTRHAVFSTIRSNISRKRKIQFAKLSKKVLPFHKYTGTVALMFIIGHASVVLYYFGWQGTNIKMLSGLLTLIILIAMVLVGWLRFIRTTYRRRMIHLYLGYCLFFSVVIHLLCT
;
A
#
# COMPACT_ATOMS: atom_id res chain seq x y z
N MET A 1 -16.88 -9.11 7.77
CA MET A 1 -15.46 -8.86 7.43
C MET A 1 -14.97 -7.71 8.31
N SER A 2 -13.65 -7.52 8.48
CA SER A 2 -13.15 -6.38 9.26
C SER A 2 -13.45 -5.04 8.57
N MET A 3 -13.55 -3.95 9.34
CA MET A 3 -13.70 -2.59 8.80
C MET A 3 -12.59 -2.24 7.80
N TRP A 4 -11.37 -2.73 8.06
CA TRP A 4 -10.22 -2.56 7.17
C TRP A 4 -10.40 -3.17 5.77
N PHE A 5 -11.22 -4.22 5.64
CA PHE A 5 -11.54 -4.79 4.33
C PHE A 5 -12.37 -3.79 3.50
N PHE A 6 -13.39 -3.19 4.11
CA PHE A 6 -14.24 -2.20 3.46
C PHE A 6 -13.49 -0.91 3.17
N ALA A 7 -12.65 -0.44 4.10
CA ALA A 7 -11.79 0.72 3.89
C ALA A 7 -10.84 0.47 2.70
N ASN A 8 -10.19 -0.70 2.63
CA ASN A 8 -9.31 -1.04 1.51
C ASN A 8 -10.06 -1.10 0.16
N ALA A 9 -11.26 -1.71 0.15
CA ALA A 9 -12.09 -1.79 -1.04
C ALA A 9 -12.54 -0.41 -1.52
N PHE A 10 -12.95 0.46 -0.60
CA PHE A 10 -13.32 1.83 -0.91
C PHE A 10 -12.15 2.61 -1.53
N VAL A 11 -10.96 2.55 -0.92
CA VAL A 11 -9.76 3.21 -1.45
C VAL A 11 -9.38 2.64 -2.82
N PHE A 12 -9.51 1.33 -3.02
CA PHE A 12 -9.24 0.71 -4.31
C PHE A 12 -10.21 1.19 -5.40
N ILE A 13 -11.51 1.20 -5.14
CA ILE A 13 -12.52 1.70 -6.07
C ILE A 13 -12.29 3.19 -6.37
N PHE A 14 -11.97 3.98 -5.35
CA PHE A 14 -11.66 5.40 -5.52
C PHE A 14 -10.41 5.63 -6.37
N ALA A 15 -9.35 4.84 -6.16
CA ALA A 15 -8.14 4.90 -6.96
C ALA A 15 -8.42 4.52 -8.43
N LEU A 16 -9.20 3.46 -8.67
CA LEU A 16 -9.62 3.09 -10.02
C LEU A 16 -10.41 4.21 -10.69
N TRP A 17 -11.38 4.79 -9.99
CA TRP A 17 -12.16 5.91 -10.52
C TRP A 17 -11.27 7.10 -10.91
N LYS A 18 -10.28 7.46 -10.08
CA LYS A 18 -9.30 8.52 -10.41
C LYS A 18 -8.46 8.19 -11.64
N VAL A 19 -8.03 6.95 -11.80
CA VAL A 19 -7.28 6.49 -12.98
C VAL A 19 -8.13 6.56 -14.24
N PHE A 20 -9.41 6.15 -14.19
CA PHE A 20 -10.29 6.14 -15.36
C PHE A 20 -10.91 7.51 -15.70
N SER A 21 -10.96 8.45 -14.75
CA SER A 21 -11.50 9.80 -14.96
C SER A 21 -10.45 10.82 -15.45
N SER A 22 -9.17 10.44 -15.46
CA SER A 22 -8.08 11.27 -15.95
C SER A 22 -7.62 10.83 -17.34
N SER A 23 -6.89 11.69 -18.06
CA SER A 23 -6.23 11.28 -19.30
C SER A 23 -5.22 10.17 -18.98
N LEU A 24 -5.21 9.08 -19.76
CA LEU A 24 -4.37 7.90 -19.54
C LEU A 24 -2.88 8.18 -19.81
N GLY A 25 -2.28 9.06 -19.01
CA GLY A 25 -0.85 9.32 -19.01
C GLY A 25 -0.08 8.16 -18.36
N ILE A 26 1.12 7.87 -18.88
CA ILE A 26 1.97 6.78 -18.36
C ILE A 26 2.27 6.94 -16.86
N HIS A 27 2.41 8.16 -16.34
CA HIS A 27 2.58 8.41 -14.91
C HIS A 27 1.37 7.93 -14.09
N ILE A 28 0.13 8.16 -14.55
CA ILE A 28 -1.08 7.71 -13.88
C ILE A 28 -1.16 6.18 -13.87
N ILE A 29 -0.81 5.54 -14.98
CA ILE A 29 -0.79 4.07 -15.09
C ILE A 29 0.22 3.47 -14.09
N LEU A 30 1.44 4.00 -14.04
CA LEU A 30 2.46 3.56 -13.08
C LEU A 30 2.00 3.76 -11.63
N GLY A 31 1.41 4.92 -11.32
CA GLY A 31 0.83 5.21 -10.02
C GLY A 31 -0.30 4.25 -9.65
N GLY A 32 -1.18 3.92 -10.60
CA GLY A 32 -2.28 2.98 -10.44
C GLY A 32 -1.81 1.55 -10.13
N PHE A 33 -0.79 1.05 -10.85
CA PHE A 33 -0.18 -0.25 -10.53
C PHE A 33 0.50 -0.24 -9.16
N GLY A 34 1.27 0.81 -8.84
CA GLY A 34 1.89 0.97 -7.53
C GLY A 34 0.87 0.95 -6.40
N ALA A 35 -0.21 1.73 -6.52
CA ALA A 35 -1.31 1.76 -5.56
C ALA A 35 -2.00 0.40 -5.43
N THR A 36 -2.23 -0.30 -6.54
CA THR A 36 -2.82 -1.65 -6.53
C THR A 36 -1.97 -2.63 -5.73
N PHE A 37 -0.65 -2.64 -5.91
CA PHE A 37 0.23 -3.50 -5.11
C PHE A 37 0.28 -3.07 -3.63
N ILE A 38 0.22 -1.77 -3.31
CA ILE A 38 0.12 -1.30 -1.92
C ILE A 38 -1.17 -1.84 -1.27
N LEU A 39 -2.32 -1.68 -1.91
CA LEU A 39 -3.62 -2.10 -1.39
C LEU A 39 -3.76 -3.64 -1.34
N TYR A 40 -3.15 -4.35 -2.28
CA TYR A 40 -3.01 -5.81 -2.21
C TYR A 40 -2.21 -6.21 -0.95
N ASN A 41 -1.10 -5.54 -0.67
CA ASN A 41 -0.32 -5.79 0.54
C ASN A 41 -1.10 -5.45 1.82
N TRP A 42 -1.86 -4.35 1.82
CA TRP A 42 -2.72 -3.93 2.93
C TRP A 42 -3.84 -4.92 3.23
N THR A 43 -4.32 -5.66 2.22
CA THR A 43 -5.33 -6.71 2.38
C THR A 43 -4.95 -7.73 3.46
N ARG A 44 -3.65 -7.99 3.68
CA ARG A 44 -3.22 -8.83 4.81
C ARG A 44 -3.67 -8.32 6.16
N HIS A 45 -3.57 -7.02 6.40
CA HIS A 45 -4.02 -6.42 7.65
C HIS A 45 -5.53 -6.61 7.83
N ALA A 46 -6.30 -6.42 6.76
CA ALA A 46 -7.74 -6.68 6.75
C ALA A 46 -8.08 -8.15 7.06
N VAL A 47 -7.34 -9.10 6.48
CA VAL A 47 -7.52 -10.54 6.72
C VAL A 47 -7.14 -10.93 8.15
N PHE A 48 -5.99 -10.48 8.66
CA PHE A 48 -5.59 -10.76 10.05
C PHE A 48 -6.56 -10.15 11.06
N SER A 49 -7.05 -8.95 10.80
CA SER A 49 -8.09 -8.32 11.62
C SER A 49 -9.40 -9.13 11.57
N THR A 50 -9.76 -9.68 10.41
CA THR A 50 -10.94 -10.55 10.26
C THR A 50 -10.77 -11.86 11.05
N ILE A 51 -9.59 -12.48 11.04
CA ILE A 51 -9.32 -13.70 11.82
C ILE A 51 -9.50 -13.46 13.33
N ARG A 52 -9.15 -12.27 13.82
CA ARG A 52 -9.30 -11.88 15.24
C ARG A 52 -10.71 -11.48 15.64
N SER A 53 -11.61 -11.28 14.68
CA SER A 53 -13.01 -10.91 14.93
C SER A 53 -13.88 -12.09 15.39
N ASN A 54 -15.15 -11.81 15.71
CA ASN A 54 -16.13 -12.81 16.13
C ASN A 54 -16.74 -13.57 14.93
N ILE A 55 -15.92 -14.37 14.25
CA ILE A 55 -16.34 -15.29 13.18
C ILE A 55 -16.14 -16.76 13.60
N SER A 56 -16.83 -17.68 12.92
CA SER A 56 -16.72 -19.11 13.23
C SER A 56 -15.30 -19.66 13.09
N ARG A 57 -14.94 -20.65 13.92
CA ARG A 57 -13.62 -21.31 13.92
C ARG A 57 -13.26 -21.86 12.53
N LYS A 58 -14.23 -22.46 11.82
CA LYS A 58 -14.05 -22.97 10.45
C LYS A 58 -13.55 -21.88 9.51
N ARG A 59 -14.14 -20.69 9.56
CA ARG A 59 -13.73 -19.53 8.74
C ARG A 59 -12.36 -18.99 9.16
N LYS A 60 -12.06 -18.91 10.46
CA LYS A 60 -10.73 -18.51 10.96
C LYS A 60 -9.63 -19.41 10.39
N ILE A 61 -9.84 -20.73 10.39
CA ILE A 61 -8.90 -21.70 9.83
C ILE A 61 -8.71 -21.49 8.32
N GLN A 62 -9.80 -21.29 7.57
CA GLN A 62 -9.73 -21.03 6.13
C GLN A 62 -8.90 -19.78 5.82
N PHE A 63 -9.17 -18.66 6.47
CA PHE A 63 -8.40 -17.42 6.27
C PHE A 63 -6.95 -17.54 6.73
N ALA A 64 -6.67 -18.28 7.81
CA ALA A 64 -5.31 -18.54 8.24
C ALA A 64 -4.51 -19.38 7.22
N LYS A 65 -5.14 -20.41 6.63
CA LYS A 65 -4.53 -21.21 5.56
C LYS A 65 -4.23 -20.35 4.33
N LEU A 66 -5.19 -19.53 3.90
CA LEU A 66 -4.99 -18.59 2.78
C LEU A 66 -3.84 -17.60 3.07
N SER A 67 -3.84 -16.99 4.26
CA SER A 67 -2.82 -16.04 4.69
C SER A 67 -1.42 -16.65 4.67
N LYS A 68 -1.27 -17.90 5.12
CA LYS A 68 0.02 -18.63 5.08
C LYS A 68 0.52 -18.82 3.64
N LYS A 69 -0.37 -19.14 2.69
CA LYS A 69 -0.01 -19.35 1.27
C LYS A 69 0.51 -18.07 0.61
N VAL A 70 -0.08 -16.91 0.92
CA VAL A 70 0.28 -15.63 0.29
C VAL A 70 1.41 -14.86 1.02
N LEU A 71 1.77 -15.27 2.24
CA LEU A 71 2.77 -14.59 3.06
C LEU A 71 4.16 -14.50 2.41
N PRO A 72 4.71 -15.56 1.76
CA PRO A 72 6.05 -15.50 1.16
C PRO A 72 6.19 -14.42 0.09
N PHE A 73 5.10 -14.14 -0.62
CA PHE A 73 5.03 -13.16 -1.70
C PHE A 73 4.96 -11.71 -1.21
N HIS A 74 4.68 -11.48 0.08
CA HIS A 74 4.48 -10.13 0.65
C HIS A 74 5.57 -9.14 0.33
N LYS A 75 6.80 -9.58 0.60
CA LYS A 75 7.99 -8.74 0.49
C LYS A 75 8.22 -8.37 -0.96
N TYR A 76 8.05 -9.32 -1.87
CA TYR A 76 8.19 -9.10 -3.31
C TYR A 76 7.10 -8.17 -3.84
N THR A 77 5.84 -8.36 -3.46
CA THR A 77 4.77 -7.44 -3.88
C THR A 77 4.97 -6.03 -3.32
N GLY A 78 5.59 -5.89 -2.14
CA GLY A 78 5.99 -4.58 -1.61
C GLY A 78 7.12 -3.93 -2.41
N THR A 79 8.14 -4.70 -2.80
CA THR A 79 9.23 -4.21 -3.65
C THR A 79 8.74 -3.83 -5.05
N VAL A 80 7.85 -4.62 -5.65
CA VAL A 80 7.23 -4.30 -6.94
C VAL A 80 6.41 -3.01 -6.85
N ALA A 81 5.64 -2.81 -5.75
CA ALA A 81 4.96 -1.54 -5.51
C ALA A 81 5.94 -0.36 -5.51
N LEU A 82 7.08 -0.50 -4.81
CA LEU A 82 8.11 0.52 -4.75
C LEU A 82 8.70 0.84 -6.13
N MET A 83 8.98 -0.16 -6.96
CA MET A 83 9.47 0.05 -8.32
C MET A 83 8.49 0.86 -9.17
N PHE A 84 7.20 0.53 -9.13
CA PHE A 84 6.17 1.29 -9.84
C PHE A 84 6.03 2.73 -9.33
N ILE A 85 6.10 2.94 -8.01
CA ILE A 85 5.99 4.29 -7.42
C ILE A 85 7.25 5.14 -7.70
N ILE A 86 8.45 4.54 -7.72
CA ILE A 86 9.66 5.24 -8.18
C ILE A 86 9.49 5.64 -9.63
N GLY A 87 9.06 4.72 -10.51
CA GLY A 87 8.79 5.05 -11.92
C GLY A 87 7.76 6.17 -12.08
N HIS A 88 6.65 6.10 -11.33
CA HIS A 88 5.64 7.15 -11.28
C HIS A 88 6.26 8.50 -10.90
N ALA A 89 7.01 8.56 -9.79
CA ALA A 89 7.64 9.80 -9.32
C ALA A 89 8.67 10.34 -10.33
N SER A 90 9.49 9.49 -10.92
CA SER A 90 10.46 9.87 -11.95
C SER A 90 9.79 10.49 -13.17
N VAL A 91 8.71 9.90 -13.66
CA VAL A 91 7.95 10.42 -14.81
C VAL A 91 7.27 11.74 -14.45
N VAL A 92 6.69 11.86 -13.25
CA VAL A 92 6.09 13.12 -12.78
C VAL A 92 7.15 14.23 -12.73
N LEU A 93 8.32 13.97 -12.15
CA LEU A 93 9.40 14.96 -12.09
C LEU A 93 9.95 15.32 -13.46
N TYR A 94 10.03 14.35 -14.38
CA TYR A 94 10.49 14.59 -15.75
C TYR A 94 9.55 15.53 -16.52
N TYR A 95 8.23 15.30 -16.44
CA TYR A 95 7.26 16.10 -17.22
C TYR A 95 6.86 17.42 -16.54
N PHE A 96 6.79 17.45 -15.20
CA PHE A 96 6.23 18.60 -14.48
C PHE A 96 7.28 19.39 -13.67
N GLY A 97 8.52 18.90 -13.61
CA GLY A 97 9.57 19.46 -12.77
C GLY A 97 9.29 19.25 -11.27
N TRP A 98 10.16 19.78 -10.42
CA TRP A 98 9.91 19.86 -8.98
C TRP A 98 9.11 21.11 -8.65
N GLN A 99 7.99 20.93 -7.95
CA GLN A 99 7.12 22.01 -7.47
C GLN A 99 6.93 21.88 -5.96
N GLY A 100 7.84 22.48 -5.18
CA GLY A 100 7.86 22.35 -3.72
C GLY A 100 6.66 22.95 -2.98
N THR A 101 5.81 23.72 -3.66
CA THR A 101 4.55 24.27 -3.12
C THR A 101 3.33 23.43 -3.52
N ASN A 102 3.48 22.47 -4.42
CA ASN A 102 2.40 21.65 -4.91
C ASN A 102 2.07 20.53 -3.91
N ILE A 103 0.91 20.61 -3.26
CA ILE A 103 0.49 19.68 -2.21
C ILE A 103 0.35 18.23 -2.72
N LYS A 104 0.01 18.03 -4.00
CA LYS A 104 -0.02 16.70 -4.62
C LYS A 104 1.37 16.09 -4.69
N MET A 105 2.36 16.89 -5.10
CA MET A 105 3.74 16.44 -5.22
C MET A 105 4.35 16.16 -3.85
N LEU A 106 4.12 17.03 -2.87
CA LEU A 106 4.59 16.85 -1.49
C LEU A 106 3.97 15.61 -0.82
N SER A 107 2.66 15.42 -0.93
CA SER A 107 1.99 14.23 -0.39
C SER A 107 2.44 12.93 -1.10
N GLY A 108 2.75 13.01 -2.40
CA GLY A 108 3.34 11.91 -3.17
C GLY A 108 4.75 11.55 -2.70
N LEU A 109 5.61 12.56 -2.48
CA LEU A 109 6.95 12.37 -1.95
C LEU A 109 6.93 11.75 -0.54
N LEU A 110 6.06 12.25 0.35
CA LEU A 110 5.87 11.67 1.67
C LEU A 110 5.46 10.19 1.58
N THR A 111 4.51 9.87 0.69
CA THR A 111 4.07 8.49 0.46
C THR A 111 5.21 7.60 -0.06
N LEU A 112 6.04 8.10 -0.97
CA LEU A 112 7.22 7.38 -1.47
C LEU A 112 8.23 7.12 -0.35
N ILE A 113 8.54 8.11 0.48
CA ILE A 113 9.47 7.95 1.62
C ILE A 113 8.97 6.89 2.61
N ILE A 114 7.67 6.94 2.95
CA ILE A 114 7.06 5.94 3.84
C ILE A 114 7.09 4.55 3.20
N LEU A 115 6.83 4.43 1.88
CA LEU A 115 6.89 3.16 1.16
C LEU A 115 8.31 2.58 1.17
N ILE A 116 9.34 3.41 0.93
CA ILE A 116 10.75 2.98 1.03
C ILE A 116 11.04 2.42 2.42
N ALA A 117 10.70 3.17 3.48
CA ALA A 117 10.90 2.73 4.85
C ALA A 117 10.13 1.41 5.15
N MET A 118 8.89 1.30 4.67
CA MET A 118 8.04 0.12 4.84
C MET A 118 8.65 -1.13 4.20
N VAL A 119 9.18 -1.00 2.97
CA VAL A 119 9.83 -2.09 2.24
C VAL A 119 11.13 -2.50 2.93
N LEU A 120 11.98 -1.54 3.30
CA LEU A 120 13.24 -1.82 4.01
C LEU A 120 13.00 -2.55 5.33
N VAL A 121 12.08 -2.06 6.16
CA VAL A 121 11.72 -2.73 7.43
C VAL A 121 11.08 -4.10 7.17
N GLY A 122 10.32 -4.26 6.09
CA GLY A 122 9.74 -5.54 5.66
C GLY A 122 10.82 -6.60 5.38
N TRP A 123 11.87 -6.24 4.65
CA TRP A 123 13.02 -7.11 4.39
C TRP A 123 13.84 -7.38 5.65
N LEU A 124 14.09 -6.37 6.49
CA LEU A 124 14.77 -6.55 7.78
C LEU A 124 14.04 -7.53 8.70
N ARG A 125 12.70 -7.50 8.69
CA ARG A 125 11.87 -8.44 9.46
C ARG A 125 11.97 -9.86 8.91
N PHE A 126 12.08 -10.03 7.60
CA PHE A 126 12.27 -11.33 6.97
C PHE A 126 13.60 -11.96 7.39
N ILE A 127 14.68 -11.18 7.46
CA ILE A 127 15.99 -11.65 7.92
C ILE A 127 15.94 -11.97 9.43
N ARG A 128 15.39 -11.07 10.25
CA ARG A 128 15.24 -11.28 11.69
C ARG A 128 13.94 -10.70 12.20
N THR A 129 13.05 -11.60 12.60
CA THR A 129 11.74 -11.24 13.17
C THR A 129 11.89 -10.90 14.65
N THR A 130 11.68 -9.64 15.00
CA THR A 130 11.56 -9.18 16.40
C THR A 130 10.23 -8.47 16.61
N TYR A 131 9.74 -8.44 17.85
CA TYR A 131 8.49 -7.74 18.19
C TYR A 131 8.56 -6.25 17.80
N ARG A 132 9.67 -5.56 18.14
CA ARG A 132 9.87 -4.15 17.79
C ARG A 132 9.78 -3.91 16.28
N ARG A 133 10.47 -4.71 15.46
CA ARG A 133 10.43 -4.59 13.98
C ARG A 133 9.05 -4.85 13.41
N ARG A 134 8.32 -5.81 14.00
CA ARG A 134 6.93 -6.08 13.62
C ARG A 134 6.03 -4.88 13.89
N MET A 135 6.18 -4.22 15.05
CA MET A 135 5.37 -3.04 15.39
C MET A 135 5.71 -1.85 14.50
N ILE A 136 7.00 -1.58 14.25
CA ILE A 136 7.44 -0.52 13.33
C ILE A 136 6.84 -0.75 11.94
N HIS A 137 6.95 -1.97 11.41
CA HIS A 137 6.36 -2.31 10.10
C HIS A 137 4.85 -2.13 10.08
N LEU A 138 4.15 -2.47 11.17
CA LEU A 138 2.70 -2.27 11.26
C LEU A 138 2.33 -0.79 11.25
N TYR A 139 3.03 0.04 12.04
CA TYR A 139 2.79 1.49 12.07
C TYR A 139 3.11 2.16 10.74
N LEU A 140 4.23 1.79 10.10
CA LEU A 140 4.55 2.24 8.73
C LEU A 140 3.47 1.84 7.74
N GLY A 141 2.89 0.64 7.88
CA GLY A 141 1.76 0.23 7.07
C GLY A 141 0.54 1.15 7.22
N TYR A 142 0.17 1.51 8.46
CA TYR A 142 -0.92 2.46 8.70
C TYR A 142 -0.60 3.83 8.11
N CYS A 143 0.60 4.36 8.38
CA CYS A 143 1.05 5.63 7.81
C CYS A 143 0.97 5.62 6.28
N LEU A 144 1.42 4.52 5.64
CA LEU A 144 1.37 4.36 4.18
C LEU A 144 -0.07 4.34 3.67
N PHE A 145 -0.97 3.60 4.32
CA PHE A 145 -2.37 3.54 3.92
C PHE A 145 -3.01 4.93 3.93
N PHE A 146 -2.84 5.67 5.04
CA PHE A 146 -3.38 7.02 5.15
C PHE A 146 -2.68 8.01 4.21
N SER A 147 -1.37 7.92 4.01
CA SER A 147 -0.66 8.81 3.09
C SER A 147 -1.11 8.60 1.65
N VAL A 148 -1.38 7.35 1.22
CA VAL A 148 -1.97 7.06 -0.08
C VAL A 148 -3.36 7.69 -0.21
N VAL A 149 -4.21 7.60 0.81
CA VAL A 149 -5.53 8.25 0.79
C VAL A 149 -5.39 9.75 0.65
N ILE A 150 -4.54 10.39 1.46
CA ILE A 150 -4.26 11.83 1.37
C ILE A 150 -3.78 12.19 -0.03
N HIS A 151 -2.80 11.45 -0.56
CA HIS A 151 -2.28 11.70 -1.89
C HIS A 151 -3.34 11.56 -2.97
N LEU A 152 -4.25 10.59 -2.90
CA LEU A 152 -5.37 10.44 -3.85
C LEU A 152 -6.41 11.58 -3.74
N LEU A 153 -6.60 12.14 -2.55
CA LEU A 153 -7.54 13.24 -2.29
C LEU A 153 -6.97 14.61 -2.67
N CYS A 154 -5.67 14.83 -2.51
CA CYS A 154 -5.00 16.00 -3.06
C CYS A 154 -5.24 15.99 -4.58
N THR A 155 -5.87 17.03 -5.09
CA THR A 155 -6.03 17.31 -6.53
C THR A 155 -5.25 18.54 -6.86
#